data_AF-A0A955X8J3-F1
#
_entry.id   AF-A0A955X8J3-F1
#
_cell.length_a   1.000
_cell.length_b   1.000
_cell.length_c   1.000
_cell.angle_alpha   90.00
_cell.angle_beta   90.00
_cell.angle_gamma   90.00
#
_symmetry.space_group_name_H-M   'P 1'
#
loop_
_entity.id
_entity.type
_entity.pdbx_description
1 polymer ?
#
loop_
_entity_poly.entity_id
_entity_poly.type
_entity_poly.pdbx_seq_one_letter_code
_entity_poly.pdbx_strand_id
1 'polypeptide(L)'
;MRIEGIIPAGPKRVYDAWLDSAQHTSFTGRCVAEITPEVGSEYTALDGNVKGKVQALVPNERIVLSWRHVDFPPEAPDSTVEVLLTAREDGTTGLALVHTGMPEDQALDIERGWVDRYLTPMREYFNALLAIEKKMEARLAKEEEKRAEREAIRQQKLKEKLDAQAEVQRARDRERMAKLAEKEEVRKKAEAERKAKIQARQKELEQKIREKEREHQKKLKEQEKLRLAKERERLAKEKAKEKERLAKEKEKERLLQAKEKERLAKEKEKARLAEQKAQAAAKKAAAAKKATAKKASKAPAKKATKAPAKKAAKAPAKKAAAKTATKAPAKTATAKKTPAKKTPAKKTPAKKTAGKKATAKKAPARKVTKAPAKKAAAAKKPAAKKTPAKKGRR
;
A
#
# COMPACT_ATOMS: atom_id res chain seq x y z
N MET A 1 77.36 48.39 -3.62
CA MET A 1 77.00 47.47 -2.51
C MET A 1 75.80 46.61 -2.92
N ARG A 2 75.71 45.37 -2.44
CA ARG A 2 74.53 44.49 -2.61
C ARG A 2 74.20 43.82 -1.27
N ILE A 3 72.94 43.91 -0.85
CA ILE A 3 72.40 43.27 0.37
C ILE A 3 71.24 42.38 -0.04
N GLU A 4 71.10 41.24 0.63
CA GLU A 4 70.00 40.31 0.39
C GLU A 4 69.25 40.01 1.69
N GLY A 5 67.94 39.81 1.57
CA GLY A 5 67.07 39.48 2.67
C GLY A 5 65.90 38.62 2.23
N ILE A 6 65.39 37.79 3.13
CA ILE A 6 64.17 37.02 2.92
C ILE A 6 63.02 37.74 3.63
N ILE A 7 61.95 38.00 2.89
CA ILE A 7 60.73 38.66 3.36
C ILE A 7 59.58 37.66 3.33
N PRO A 8 58.85 37.45 4.44
CA PRO A 8 57.78 36.46 4.57
C PRO A 8 56.47 36.99 3.94
N ALA A 9 56.52 37.34 2.67
CA ALA A 9 55.38 37.74 1.85
C ALA A 9 55.70 37.47 0.38
N GLY A 10 54.68 37.32 -0.46
CA GLY A 10 54.88 37.14 -1.90
C GLY A 10 55.36 38.43 -2.60
N PRO A 11 56.02 38.34 -3.77
CA PRO A 11 56.68 39.49 -4.42
C PRO A 11 55.72 40.64 -4.71
N LYS A 12 54.49 40.32 -5.12
CA LYS A 12 53.43 41.32 -5.33
C LYS A 12 53.16 42.13 -4.07
N ARG A 13 53.04 41.49 -2.91
CA ARG A 13 52.72 42.18 -1.66
C ARG A 13 53.87 43.07 -1.20
N VAL A 14 55.11 42.60 -1.38
CA VAL A 14 56.31 43.38 -1.07
C VAL A 14 56.42 44.59 -2.01
N TYR A 15 56.21 44.39 -3.32
CA TYR A 15 56.20 45.44 -4.33
C TYR A 15 55.14 46.51 -4.05
N ASP A 16 53.89 46.09 -3.83
CA ASP A 16 52.78 46.99 -3.51
C ASP A 16 53.07 47.78 -2.22
N ALA A 17 53.61 47.12 -1.18
CA ALA A 17 53.95 47.79 0.07
C ALA A 17 55.10 48.78 -0.08
N TRP A 18 56.09 48.48 -0.92
CA TRP A 18 57.22 49.38 -1.17
C TRP A 18 56.78 50.68 -1.85
N LEU A 19 55.81 50.62 -2.75
CA LEU A 19 55.33 51.78 -3.50
C LEU A 19 54.10 52.47 -2.87
N ASP A 20 53.53 51.91 -1.82
CA ASP A 20 52.42 52.49 -1.07
C ASP A 20 52.95 53.29 0.13
N SER A 21 52.72 54.61 0.13
CA SER A 21 53.20 55.53 1.17
C SER A 21 52.87 55.08 2.60
N ALA A 22 51.65 54.58 2.82
CA ALA A 22 51.19 54.17 4.15
C ALA A 22 51.86 52.88 4.62
N GLN A 23 51.96 51.87 3.76
CA GLN A 23 52.66 50.62 4.08
C GLN A 23 54.16 50.83 4.20
N HIS A 24 54.76 51.65 3.33
CA HIS A 24 56.17 52.02 3.40
C HIS A 24 56.50 52.66 4.74
N THR A 25 55.73 53.67 5.14
CA THR A 25 55.83 54.30 6.47
C THR A 25 55.68 53.27 7.59
N SER A 26 54.75 52.31 7.44
CA SER A 26 54.50 51.31 8.47
C SER A 26 55.67 50.35 8.67
N PHE A 27 56.30 49.87 7.58
CA PHE A 27 57.39 48.92 7.69
C PHE A 27 58.74 49.58 7.97
N THR A 28 58.98 50.85 7.66
CA THR A 28 60.25 51.54 7.97
C THR A 28 60.34 52.07 9.41
N GLY A 29 59.45 51.61 10.30
CA GLY A 29 59.45 52.01 11.72
C GLY A 29 58.63 53.28 12.01
N ARG A 30 57.62 53.59 11.20
CA ARG A 30 56.76 54.80 11.27
C ARG A 30 57.42 56.10 10.83
N CYS A 31 58.53 56.02 10.10
CA CYS A 31 59.08 57.18 9.42
C CYS A 31 58.27 57.47 8.15
N VAL A 32 57.77 58.69 8.02
CA VAL A 32 56.89 59.10 6.93
C VAL A 32 57.62 58.92 5.59
N ALA A 33 56.91 58.31 4.65
CA ALA A 33 57.31 58.20 3.26
C ALA A 33 56.18 58.71 2.36
N GLU A 34 56.54 59.48 1.35
CA GLU A 34 55.65 59.96 0.31
C GLU A 34 56.15 59.41 -1.02
N ILE A 35 55.37 58.48 -1.58
CA ILE A 35 55.72 57.72 -2.78
C ILE A 35 54.53 57.74 -3.72
N THR A 36 54.79 58.10 -4.97
CA THR A 36 53.86 57.95 -6.08
C THR A 36 54.35 56.79 -6.95
N PRO A 37 53.54 55.77 -7.26
CA PRO A 37 53.96 54.60 -8.03
C PRO A 37 54.04 54.87 -9.54
N GLU A 38 54.67 55.99 -9.93
CA GLU A 38 54.78 56.44 -11.32
C GLU A 38 56.24 56.71 -11.68
N VAL A 39 56.66 56.21 -12.84
CA VAL A 39 58.01 56.46 -13.37
C VAL A 39 58.18 57.96 -13.63
N GLY A 40 59.26 58.53 -13.11
CA GLY A 40 59.59 59.95 -13.18
C GLY A 40 59.12 60.76 -11.97
N SER A 41 58.25 60.20 -11.12
CA SER A 41 57.78 60.88 -9.92
C SER A 41 58.87 61.03 -8.86
N GLU A 42 58.81 62.12 -8.09
CA GLU A 42 59.65 62.33 -6.92
C GLU A 42 59.08 61.59 -5.70
N TYR A 43 59.98 61.12 -4.84
CA TYR A 43 59.60 60.48 -3.58
C TYR A 43 60.46 60.98 -2.43
N THR A 44 59.90 60.89 -1.22
CA THR A 44 60.62 61.11 0.03
C THR A 44 60.43 59.92 0.96
N ALA A 45 61.46 59.59 1.72
CA ALA A 45 61.43 58.48 2.68
C ALA A 45 62.23 58.85 3.95
N LEU A 46 62.03 58.08 5.01
CA LEU A 46 62.69 58.25 6.30
C LEU A 46 62.50 59.67 6.88
N ASP A 47 61.25 60.15 6.95
CA ASP A 47 60.89 61.49 7.43
C ASP A 47 61.53 62.62 6.59
N GLY A 48 61.74 62.38 5.30
CA GLY A 48 62.34 63.33 4.36
C GLY A 48 63.87 63.35 4.35
N ASN A 49 64.54 62.49 5.15
CA ASN A 49 66.00 62.34 5.13
C ASN A 49 66.51 61.71 3.83
N VAL A 50 65.65 60.98 3.13
CA VAL A 50 65.94 60.41 1.81
C VAL A 50 65.00 61.03 0.79
N LYS A 51 65.56 61.46 -0.34
CA LYS A 51 64.81 61.98 -1.49
C LYS A 51 65.32 61.33 -2.76
N GLY A 52 64.46 61.26 -3.77
CA GLY A 52 64.82 60.64 -5.04
C GLY A 52 63.70 60.66 -6.06
N LYS A 53 63.94 59.98 -7.18
CA LYS A 53 62.99 59.83 -8.30
C LYS A 53 62.81 58.36 -8.63
N VAL A 54 61.60 57.96 -8.96
CA VAL A 54 61.31 56.64 -9.48
C VAL A 54 61.81 56.56 -10.92
N GLN A 55 62.83 55.74 -11.19
CA GLN A 55 63.46 55.67 -12.53
C GLN A 55 62.86 54.56 -13.39
N ALA A 56 62.57 53.40 -12.82
CA ALA A 56 61.95 52.29 -13.55
C ALA A 56 61.16 51.38 -12.61
N LEU A 57 60.05 50.85 -13.13
CA LEU A 57 59.15 49.96 -12.41
C LEU A 57 58.86 48.73 -13.29
N VAL A 58 59.27 47.55 -12.84
CA VAL A 58 58.86 46.26 -13.41
C VAL A 58 57.97 45.57 -12.37
N PRO A 59 56.65 45.44 -12.65
CA PRO A 59 55.69 44.95 -11.67
C PRO A 59 56.12 43.64 -10.99
N ASN A 60 56.15 43.65 -9.66
CA ASN A 60 56.46 42.50 -8.79
C ASN A 60 57.88 41.92 -8.92
N GLU A 61 58.77 42.52 -9.71
CA GLU A 61 60.10 41.99 -10.00
C GLU A 61 61.21 42.99 -9.70
N ARG A 62 61.04 44.27 -10.10
CA ARG A 62 62.12 45.25 -9.97
C ARG A 62 61.62 46.68 -9.76
N ILE A 63 62.26 47.40 -8.84
CA ILE A 63 62.06 48.83 -8.60
C ILE A 63 63.42 49.51 -8.71
N VAL A 64 63.55 50.54 -9.53
CA VAL A 64 64.78 51.35 -9.65
C VAL A 64 64.48 52.78 -9.25
N LEU A 65 65.26 53.29 -8.30
CA LEU A 65 65.09 54.60 -7.69
C LEU A 65 66.42 55.37 -7.74
N SER A 66 66.39 56.66 -8.06
CA SER A 66 67.49 57.53 -7.63
C SER A 66 67.37 57.76 -6.12
N TRP A 67 68.49 57.89 -5.43
CA TRP A 67 68.54 57.97 -3.98
C TRP A 67 69.55 59.03 -3.57
N ARG A 68 69.17 59.88 -2.61
CA ARG A 68 70.06 60.88 -2.03
C ARG A 68 69.72 61.06 -0.55
N HIS A 69 70.73 60.94 0.31
CA HIS A 69 70.61 61.30 1.71
C HIS A 69 70.83 62.80 1.91
N VAL A 70 70.21 63.39 2.92
CA VAL A 70 70.43 64.81 3.28
C VAL A 70 71.89 65.13 3.61
N ASP A 71 72.66 64.15 4.08
CA ASP A 71 74.08 64.30 4.43
C ASP A 71 75.05 64.04 3.24
N PHE A 72 74.54 63.86 2.02
CA PHE A 72 75.41 63.75 0.85
C PHE A 72 76.07 65.10 0.52
N PRO A 73 77.39 65.11 0.20
CA PRO A 73 78.06 66.31 -0.27
C PRO A 73 77.28 66.98 -1.41
N PRO A 74 77.16 68.31 -1.47
CA PRO A 74 76.42 69.00 -2.53
C PRO A 74 76.89 68.63 -3.94
N GLU A 75 78.20 68.36 -4.09
CA GLU A 75 78.84 68.00 -5.36
C GLU A 75 78.72 66.52 -5.72
N ALA A 76 78.29 65.67 -4.78
CA ALA A 76 78.11 64.25 -5.06
C ALA A 76 76.88 64.03 -5.96
N PRO A 77 76.99 63.15 -7.00
CA PRO A 77 75.85 62.78 -7.82
C PRO A 77 74.82 61.99 -7.00
N ASP A 78 73.58 61.93 -7.49
CA ASP A 78 72.56 61.08 -6.90
C ASP A 78 72.93 59.61 -7.12
N SER A 79 72.79 58.80 -6.07
CA SER A 79 73.04 57.37 -6.15
C SER A 79 71.82 56.65 -6.73
N THR A 80 71.99 55.37 -7.09
CA THR A 80 70.93 54.55 -7.67
C THR A 80 70.72 53.30 -6.83
N VAL A 81 69.46 53.02 -6.49
CA VAL A 81 69.01 51.85 -5.72
C VAL A 81 68.12 51.00 -6.62
N GLU A 82 68.53 49.75 -6.81
CA GLU A 82 67.73 48.72 -7.45
C GLU A 82 67.24 47.71 -6.41
N VAL A 83 65.93 47.54 -6.32
CA VAL A 83 65.27 46.52 -5.49
C VAL A 83 64.80 45.42 -6.42
N LEU A 84 65.35 44.22 -6.26
CA LEU A 84 65.02 43.02 -7.02
C LEU A 84 64.23 42.07 -6.14
N LEU A 85 63.11 41.59 -6.65
CA LEU A 85 62.18 40.70 -5.97
C LEU A 85 62.11 39.36 -6.70
N THR A 86 62.56 38.30 -6.04
CA THR A 86 62.54 36.94 -6.57
C THR A 86 61.53 36.10 -5.81
N ALA A 87 60.54 35.55 -6.51
CA ALA A 87 59.60 34.58 -5.95
C ALA A 87 60.31 33.31 -5.50
N ARG A 88 59.98 32.80 -4.32
CA ARG A 88 60.46 31.52 -3.81
C ARG A 88 59.33 30.50 -3.70
N GLU A 89 59.67 29.23 -3.74
CA GLU A 89 58.70 28.11 -3.68
C GLU A 89 57.91 28.06 -2.36
N ASP A 90 58.50 28.56 -1.27
CA ASP A 90 57.89 28.67 0.05
C ASP A 90 56.88 29.82 0.17
N GLY A 91 56.63 30.55 -0.91
CA GLY A 91 55.73 31.72 -0.94
C GLY A 91 56.34 32.99 -0.34
N THR A 92 57.63 32.97 0.02
CA THR A 92 58.38 34.15 0.48
C THR A 92 59.05 34.85 -0.71
N THR A 93 59.59 36.04 -0.46
CA THR A 93 60.33 36.82 -1.46
C THR A 93 61.79 36.90 -1.05
N GLY A 94 62.69 36.52 -1.95
CA GLY A 94 64.08 36.94 -1.88
C GLY A 94 64.18 38.38 -2.37
N LEU A 95 64.50 39.31 -1.48
CA LEU A 95 64.72 40.72 -1.80
C LEU A 95 66.24 40.95 -1.88
N ALA A 96 66.72 41.35 -3.05
CA ALA A 96 68.09 41.80 -3.24
C ALA A 96 68.10 43.30 -3.53
N LEU A 97 68.83 44.06 -2.71
CA LEU A 97 68.99 45.50 -2.85
C LEU A 97 70.40 45.80 -3.34
N VAL A 98 70.51 46.46 -4.49
CA VAL A 98 71.77 46.88 -5.08
C VAL A 98 71.84 48.40 -5.06
N HIS A 99 72.84 48.95 -4.39
CA HIS A 99 73.06 50.39 -4.27
C HIS A 99 74.40 50.77 -4.92
N THR A 100 74.36 51.68 -5.89
CA THR A 100 75.52 52.16 -6.67
C THR A 100 75.58 53.68 -6.70
N GLY A 101 76.76 54.28 -6.90
CA GLY A 101 76.92 55.74 -7.01
C GLY A 101 76.90 56.51 -5.68
N MET A 102 77.14 55.82 -4.56
CA MET A 102 77.20 56.40 -3.21
C MET A 102 78.64 56.82 -2.83
N PRO A 103 78.84 57.86 -2.00
CA PRO A 103 80.13 58.21 -1.43
C PRO A 103 80.76 57.04 -0.67
N GLU A 104 82.04 56.79 -0.93
CA GLU A 104 82.75 55.60 -0.42
C GLU A 104 82.95 55.66 1.11
N ASP A 105 83.08 56.85 1.67
CA ASP A 105 83.21 57.14 3.10
C ASP A 105 81.93 56.84 3.90
N GLN A 106 80.76 56.87 3.25
CA GLN A 106 79.45 56.61 3.88
C GLN A 106 78.93 55.19 3.64
N ALA A 107 79.70 54.33 2.95
CA ALA A 107 79.19 53.08 2.43
C ALA A 107 78.70 52.09 3.50
N LEU A 108 79.47 51.97 4.59
CA LEU A 108 79.15 51.07 5.70
C LEU A 108 77.92 51.53 6.50
N ASP A 109 77.75 52.84 6.69
CA ASP A 109 76.62 53.40 7.42
C ASP A 109 75.32 53.24 6.63
N ILE A 110 75.37 53.44 5.31
CA ILE A 110 74.25 53.19 4.42
C ILE A 110 73.88 51.70 4.42
N GLU A 111 74.87 50.79 4.43
CA GLU A 111 74.63 49.34 4.47
C GLU A 111 73.83 48.94 5.71
N ARG A 112 74.30 49.40 6.88
CA ARG A 112 73.60 49.19 8.15
C ARG A 112 72.21 49.82 8.12
N GLY A 113 72.08 51.02 7.56
CA GLY A 113 70.81 51.70 7.38
C GLY A 113 69.78 50.87 6.62
N TRP A 114 70.16 50.19 5.53
CA TRP A 114 69.26 49.30 4.81
C TRP A 114 68.82 48.09 5.63
N VAL A 115 69.73 47.49 6.41
CA VAL A 115 69.39 46.35 7.25
C VAL A 115 68.47 46.76 8.41
N ASP A 116 68.82 47.85 9.09
CA ASP A 116 68.16 48.30 10.32
C ASP A 116 66.84 49.04 10.08
N ARG A 117 66.73 49.77 8.95
CA ARG A 117 65.52 50.55 8.63
C ARG A 117 64.59 49.86 7.65
N TYR A 118 65.09 48.95 6.82
CA TYR A 118 64.26 48.26 5.82
C TYR A 118 64.15 46.76 6.11
N LEU A 119 65.23 45.98 5.98
CA LEU A 119 65.11 44.52 5.94
C LEU A 119 64.57 43.91 7.23
N THR A 120 65.09 44.34 8.38
CA THR A 120 64.67 43.81 9.69
C THR A 120 63.24 44.24 10.03
N PRO A 121 62.90 45.55 10.01
CA PRO A 121 61.53 46.00 10.27
C PRO A 121 60.49 45.45 9.28
N MET A 122 60.85 45.30 8.00
CA MET A 122 59.97 44.73 6.98
C MET A 122 59.66 43.26 7.25
N ARG A 123 60.66 42.47 7.65
CA ARG A 123 60.45 41.07 8.04
C ARG A 123 59.51 40.98 9.24
N GLU A 124 59.69 41.82 10.24
CA GLU A 124 58.82 41.87 11.43
C GLU A 124 57.40 42.29 11.07
N TYR A 125 57.24 43.32 10.25
CA TYR A 125 55.96 43.81 9.76
C TYR A 125 55.16 42.71 9.06
N PHE A 126 55.76 42.02 8.09
CA PHE A 126 55.08 40.96 7.36
C PHE A 126 54.84 39.70 8.21
N ASN A 127 55.75 39.34 9.12
CA ASN A 127 55.49 38.26 10.09
C ASN A 127 54.31 38.60 11.01
N ALA A 128 54.23 39.84 11.48
CA ALA A 128 53.13 40.29 12.33
C ALA A 128 51.80 40.27 11.56
N LEU A 129 51.79 40.71 10.29
CA LEU A 129 50.61 40.61 9.43
C LEU A 129 50.18 39.16 9.23
N LEU A 130 51.11 38.25 8.87
CA LEU A 130 50.81 36.83 8.73
C LEU A 130 50.27 36.22 10.02
N ALA A 131 50.79 36.62 11.18
CA ALA A 131 50.30 36.14 12.47
C ALA A 131 48.88 36.65 12.78
N ILE A 132 48.57 37.89 12.41
CA ILE A 132 47.22 38.46 12.54
C ILE A 132 46.24 37.74 11.61
N GLU A 133 46.61 37.53 10.35
CA GLU A 133 45.81 36.80 9.37
C GLU A 133 45.50 35.38 9.86
N LYS A 134 46.53 34.62 10.27
CA LYS A 134 46.35 33.27 10.84
C LYS A 134 45.44 33.26 12.08
N LYS A 135 45.58 34.25 12.97
CA LYS A 135 44.71 34.38 14.16
C LYS A 135 43.26 34.68 13.77
N MET A 136 43.05 35.54 12.77
CA MET A 136 41.72 35.88 12.26
C MET A 136 41.06 34.69 11.60
N GLU A 137 41.78 33.96 10.73
CA GLU A 137 41.30 32.72 10.11
C GLU A 137 40.96 31.66 11.15
N ALA A 138 41.83 31.43 12.14
CA ALA A 138 41.56 30.49 13.22
C ALA A 138 40.32 30.89 14.05
N ARG A 139 40.09 32.19 14.25
CA ARG A 139 38.89 32.69 14.93
C ARG A 139 37.63 32.46 14.09
N LEU A 140 37.68 32.74 12.79
CA LEU A 140 36.59 32.50 11.86
C LEU A 140 36.25 31.00 11.77
N ALA A 141 37.27 30.14 11.65
CA ALA A 141 37.08 28.68 11.64
C ALA A 141 36.40 28.17 12.93
N LYS A 142 36.82 28.68 14.10
CA LYS A 142 36.16 28.37 15.38
C LYS A 142 34.72 28.87 15.45
N GLU A 143 34.42 30.00 14.81
CA GLU A 143 33.05 30.54 14.76
C GLU A 143 32.15 29.71 13.82
N GLU A 144 32.68 29.28 12.68
CA GLU A 144 32.01 28.38 11.75
C GLU A 144 31.73 27.00 12.38
N GLU A 145 32.70 26.43 13.09
CA GLU A 145 32.52 25.17 13.83
C GLU A 145 31.39 25.29 14.86
N LYS A 146 31.42 26.34 15.70
CA LYS A 146 30.34 26.60 16.68
C LYS A 146 28.99 26.83 16.01
N ARG A 147 28.96 27.45 14.84
CA ARG A 147 27.73 27.66 14.06
C ARG A 147 27.20 26.33 13.53
N ALA A 148 28.06 25.48 12.98
CA ALA A 148 27.72 24.15 12.50
C ALA A 148 27.20 23.26 13.63
N GLU A 149 27.84 23.29 14.81
CA GLU A 149 27.38 22.56 16.01
C GLU A 149 25.97 23.01 16.44
N ARG A 150 25.74 24.33 16.52
CA ARG A 150 24.41 24.88 16.86
C ARG A 150 23.36 24.49 15.83
N GLU A 151 23.72 24.46 14.55
CA GLU A 151 22.83 24.04 13.47
C GLU A 151 22.53 22.53 13.56
N ALA A 152 23.51 21.69 13.83
CA ALA A 152 23.33 20.26 14.04
C ALA A 152 22.39 19.98 15.22
N ILE A 153 22.58 20.65 16.36
CA ILE A 153 21.67 20.58 17.51
C ILE A 153 20.24 21.01 17.13
N ARG A 154 20.10 22.08 16.34
CA ARG A 154 18.79 22.55 15.87
C ARG A 154 18.13 21.53 14.94
N GLN A 155 18.87 20.94 14.00
CA GLN A 155 18.36 19.91 13.09
C GLN A 155 17.96 18.64 13.83
N GLN A 156 18.75 18.21 14.82
CA GLN A 156 18.40 17.09 15.68
C GLN A 156 17.08 17.35 16.43
N LYS A 157 16.94 18.51 17.08
CA LYS A 157 15.70 18.89 17.78
C LYS A 157 14.50 18.97 16.83
N LEU A 158 14.70 19.42 15.60
CA LEU A 158 13.63 19.47 14.59
C LEU A 158 13.21 18.05 14.18
N LYS A 159 14.18 17.16 13.98
CA LYS A 159 13.93 15.75 13.66
C LYS A 159 13.17 15.06 14.79
N GLU A 160 13.61 15.22 16.04
CA GLU A 160 12.93 14.67 17.21
C GLU A 160 11.48 15.17 17.32
N LYS A 161 11.23 16.46 17.07
CA LYS A 161 9.87 17.02 17.03
C LYS A 161 9.02 16.40 15.92
N LEU A 162 9.59 16.20 14.74
CA LEU A 162 8.89 15.60 13.61
C LEU A 162 8.56 14.13 13.87
N ASP A 163 9.52 13.37 14.43
CA ASP A 163 9.33 11.97 14.82
C ASP A 163 8.27 11.84 15.92
N ALA A 164 8.29 12.71 16.93
CA ALA A 164 7.25 12.75 17.96
C ALA A 164 5.86 13.06 17.38
N GLN A 165 5.78 14.01 16.43
CA GLN A 165 4.52 14.31 15.74
C GLN A 165 4.03 13.13 14.89
N ALA A 166 4.95 12.42 14.22
CA ALA A 166 4.63 11.23 13.44
C ALA A 166 4.13 10.08 14.34
N GLU A 167 4.72 9.88 15.52
CA GLU A 167 4.25 8.89 16.49
C GLU A 167 2.84 9.20 17.02
N VAL A 168 2.56 10.47 17.34
CA VAL A 168 1.20 10.90 17.72
C VAL A 168 0.20 10.60 16.59
N GLN A 169 0.58 10.85 15.33
CA GLN A 169 -0.28 10.54 14.19
C GLN A 169 -0.49 9.03 14.03
N ARG A 170 0.58 8.23 14.14
CA ARG A 170 0.50 6.75 14.10
C ARG A 170 -0.39 6.21 15.20
N ALA A 171 -0.34 6.77 16.41
CA ALA A 171 -1.20 6.37 17.51
C ALA A 171 -2.69 6.64 17.20
N ARG A 172 -3.00 7.83 16.67
CA ARG A 172 -4.36 8.18 16.21
C ARG A 172 -4.85 7.25 15.12
N ASP A 173 -4.00 6.93 14.15
CA ASP A 173 -4.35 6.03 13.05
C ASP A 173 -4.60 4.61 13.56
N ARG A 174 -3.79 4.11 14.51
CA ARG A 174 -4.04 2.82 15.17
C ARG A 174 -5.39 2.80 15.90
N GLU A 175 -5.72 3.85 16.65
CA GLU A 175 -6.99 3.96 17.35
C GLU A 175 -8.17 3.97 16.36
N ARG A 176 -8.05 4.72 15.26
CA ARG A 176 -9.06 4.76 14.19
C ARG A 176 -9.24 3.38 13.56
N MET A 177 -8.16 2.67 13.28
CA MET A 177 -8.21 1.32 12.71
C MET A 177 -8.84 0.31 13.69
N ALA A 178 -8.53 0.41 14.98
CA ALA A 178 -9.16 -0.43 16.00
C ALA A 178 -10.68 -0.19 16.07
N LYS A 179 -11.13 1.06 16.06
CA LYS A 179 -12.56 1.43 16.01
C LYS A 179 -13.26 0.92 14.76
N LEU A 180 -12.59 0.97 13.60
CA LEU A 180 -13.13 0.43 12.35
C LEU A 180 -13.25 -1.10 12.41
N ALA A 181 -12.24 -1.79 12.95
CA ALA A 181 -12.26 -3.23 13.14
C ALA A 181 -13.38 -3.67 14.10
N GLU A 182 -13.55 -2.98 15.23
CA GLU A 182 -14.65 -3.24 16.17
C GLU A 182 -16.02 -3.05 15.48
N LYS A 183 -16.19 -1.95 14.74
CA LYS A 183 -17.42 -1.70 13.98
C LYS A 183 -17.68 -2.78 12.92
N GLU A 184 -16.63 -3.30 12.28
CA GLU A 184 -16.74 -4.38 11.30
C GLU A 184 -17.17 -5.69 11.97
N GLU A 185 -16.62 -6.02 13.14
CA GLU A 185 -17.01 -7.20 13.91
C GLU A 185 -18.47 -7.12 14.37
N VAL A 186 -18.93 -5.96 14.84
CA VAL A 186 -20.35 -5.73 15.15
C VAL A 186 -21.22 -5.94 13.90
N ARG A 187 -20.80 -5.41 12.75
CA ARG A 187 -21.53 -5.60 11.47
C ARG A 187 -21.59 -7.08 11.08
N LYS A 188 -20.49 -7.82 11.19
CA LYS A 188 -20.44 -9.27 10.90
C LYS A 188 -21.35 -10.05 11.83
N LYS A 189 -21.35 -9.74 13.13
CA LYS A 189 -22.24 -10.39 14.11
C LYS A 189 -23.71 -10.13 13.79
N ALA A 190 -24.08 -8.89 13.49
CA ALA A 190 -25.44 -8.53 13.10
C ALA A 190 -25.86 -9.22 11.78
N GLU A 191 -24.95 -9.33 10.81
CA GLU A 191 -25.20 -10.06 9.56
C GLU A 191 -25.37 -11.57 9.79
N ALA A 192 -24.54 -12.17 10.64
CA ALA A 192 -24.64 -13.58 11.02
C ALA A 192 -25.96 -13.86 11.75
N GLU A 193 -26.37 -13.00 12.68
CA GLU A 193 -27.67 -13.11 13.36
C GLU A 193 -28.84 -13.00 12.37
N ARG A 194 -28.78 -12.04 11.43
CA ARG A 194 -29.79 -11.89 10.38
C ARG A 194 -29.86 -13.14 9.49
N LYS A 195 -28.71 -13.71 9.11
CA LYS A 195 -28.64 -14.96 8.34
C LYS A 195 -29.23 -16.13 9.13
N ALA A 196 -28.92 -16.26 10.42
CA ALA A 196 -29.49 -17.29 11.29
C ALA A 196 -31.01 -17.18 11.40
N LYS A 197 -31.55 -15.95 11.58
CA LYS A 197 -33.00 -15.69 11.60
C LYS A 197 -33.67 -16.07 10.28
N ILE A 198 -33.06 -15.73 9.14
CA ILE A 198 -33.57 -16.12 7.82
C ILE A 198 -33.59 -17.65 7.69
N GLN A 199 -32.52 -18.33 8.08
CA GLN A 199 -32.43 -19.79 8.01
C GLN A 199 -33.43 -20.49 8.94
N ALA A 200 -33.65 -19.97 10.15
CA ALA A 200 -34.66 -20.49 11.07
C ALA A 200 -36.07 -20.38 10.48
N ARG A 201 -36.41 -19.22 9.90
CA ARG A 201 -37.70 -19.00 9.23
C ARG A 201 -37.88 -19.91 8.01
N GLN A 202 -36.83 -20.16 7.23
CA GLN A 202 -36.87 -21.11 6.12
C GLN A 202 -37.20 -22.53 6.62
N LYS A 203 -36.52 -23.00 7.67
CA LYS A 203 -36.81 -24.31 8.28
C LYS A 203 -38.23 -24.42 8.82
N GLU A 204 -38.73 -23.37 9.46
CA GLU A 204 -40.11 -23.32 9.96
C GLU A 204 -41.13 -23.40 8.81
N LEU A 205 -40.89 -22.67 7.71
CA LEU A 205 -41.74 -22.72 6.53
C LEU A 205 -41.70 -24.11 5.88
N GLU A 206 -40.52 -24.73 5.75
CA GLU A 206 -40.38 -26.11 5.25
C GLU A 206 -41.13 -27.12 6.13
N GLN A 207 -41.05 -26.99 7.45
CA GLN A 207 -41.80 -27.83 8.38
C GLN A 207 -43.32 -27.67 8.19
N LYS A 208 -43.81 -26.43 8.08
CA LYS A 208 -45.22 -26.13 7.82
C LYS A 208 -45.69 -26.71 6.47
N ILE A 209 -44.85 -26.63 5.43
CA ILE A 209 -45.14 -27.24 4.13
C ILE A 209 -45.26 -28.76 4.29
N ARG A 210 -44.27 -29.39 4.94
CA ARG A 210 -44.26 -30.84 5.16
C ARG A 210 -45.44 -31.34 5.99
N GLU A 211 -45.86 -30.56 6.99
CA GLU A 211 -47.05 -30.85 7.78
C GLU A 211 -48.32 -30.78 6.94
N LYS A 212 -48.50 -29.70 6.17
CA LYS A 212 -49.62 -29.57 5.23
C LYS A 212 -49.65 -30.70 4.20
N GLU A 213 -48.50 -31.12 3.68
CA GLU A 213 -48.40 -32.28 2.79
C GLU A 213 -48.83 -33.57 3.47
N ARG A 214 -48.41 -33.81 4.71
CA ARG A 214 -48.85 -34.97 5.50
C ARG A 214 -50.35 -34.97 5.74
N GLU A 215 -50.93 -33.82 6.10
CA GLU A 215 -52.37 -33.67 6.24
C GLU A 215 -53.10 -33.92 4.93
N HIS A 216 -52.59 -33.36 3.83
CA HIS A 216 -53.14 -33.60 2.51
C HIS A 216 -53.10 -35.09 2.13
N GLN A 217 -51.97 -35.77 2.39
CA GLN A 217 -51.85 -37.22 2.18
C GLN A 217 -52.80 -38.02 3.08
N LYS A 218 -53.00 -37.62 4.35
CA LYS A 218 -53.97 -38.26 5.25
C LYS A 218 -55.38 -38.11 4.70
N LYS A 219 -55.77 -36.90 4.28
CA LYS A 219 -57.07 -36.64 3.65
C LYS A 219 -57.26 -37.47 2.39
N LEU A 220 -56.23 -37.57 1.54
CA LEU A 220 -56.27 -38.40 0.33
C LEU A 220 -56.49 -39.88 0.68
N LYS A 221 -55.75 -40.41 1.65
CA LYS A 221 -55.92 -41.79 2.14
C LYS A 221 -57.27 -42.04 2.77
N GLU A 222 -57.82 -41.07 3.50
CA GLU A 222 -59.14 -41.16 4.10
C GLU A 222 -60.25 -41.15 3.03
N GLN A 223 -60.13 -40.28 2.02
CA GLN A 223 -61.02 -40.27 0.86
C GLN A 223 -60.96 -41.61 0.11
N GLU A 224 -59.76 -42.17 -0.08
CA GLU A 224 -59.57 -43.48 -0.71
C GLU A 224 -60.21 -44.59 0.11
N LYS A 225 -60.01 -44.61 1.44
CA LYS A 225 -60.68 -45.55 2.36
C LYS A 225 -62.20 -45.43 2.28
N LEU A 226 -62.73 -44.21 2.23
CA LEU A 226 -64.17 -43.97 2.12
C LEU A 226 -64.71 -44.47 0.77
N ARG A 227 -63.99 -44.25 -0.33
CA ARG A 227 -64.34 -44.79 -1.65
C ARG A 227 -64.37 -46.33 -1.64
N LEU A 228 -63.33 -46.96 -1.08
CA LEU A 228 -63.26 -48.41 -0.93
C LEU A 228 -64.38 -48.96 -0.04
N ALA A 229 -64.74 -48.26 1.04
CA ALA A 229 -65.86 -48.66 1.90
C ALA A 229 -67.20 -48.59 1.16
N LYS A 230 -67.46 -47.52 0.41
CA LYS A 230 -68.66 -47.39 -0.43
C LYS A 230 -68.70 -48.46 -1.52
N GLU A 231 -67.57 -48.79 -2.13
CA GLU A 231 -67.48 -49.86 -3.12
C GLU A 231 -67.75 -51.24 -2.51
N ARG A 232 -67.19 -51.52 -1.33
CA ARG A 232 -67.50 -52.75 -0.56
C ARG A 232 -68.99 -52.83 -0.19
N GLU A 233 -69.60 -51.73 0.22
CA GLU A 233 -71.04 -51.67 0.51
C GLU A 233 -71.88 -51.94 -0.75
N ARG A 234 -71.50 -51.36 -1.90
CA ARG A 234 -72.16 -51.62 -3.19
C ARG A 234 -72.05 -53.10 -3.57
N LEU A 235 -70.86 -53.68 -3.49
CA LEU A 235 -70.63 -55.10 -3.74
C LEU A 235 -71.40 -55.99 -2.75
N ALA A 236 -71.53 -55.58 -1.48
CA ALA A 236 -72.32 -56.30 -0.49
C ALA A 236 -73.83 -56.25 -0.82
N LYS A 237 -74.35 -55.09 -1.24
CA LYS A 237 -75.74 -54.94 -1.69
C LYS A 237 -76.00 -55.74 -2.96
N GLU A 238 -75.06 -55.77 -3.90
CA GLU A 238 -75.16 -56.59 -5.11
C GLU A 238 -75.17 -58.09 -4.77
N LYS A 239 -74.23 -58.54 -3.91
CA LYS A 239 -74.22 -59.92 -3.40
C LYS A 239 -75.47 -60.27 -2.61
N ALA A 240 -76.07 -59.33 -1.87
CA ALA A 240 -77.33 -59.55 -1.17
C ALA A 240 -78.50 -59.71 -2.15
N LYS A 241 -78.58 -58.86 -3.18
CA LYS A 241 -79.55 -59.01 -4.28
C LYS A 241 -79.36 -60.31 -5.04
N GLU A 242 -78.12 -60.72 -5.28
CA GLU A 242 -77.80 -62.00 -5.91
C GLU A 242 -78.21 -63.19 -5.04
N LYS A 243 -77.92 -63.14 -3.72
CA LYS A 243 -78.41 -64.14 -2.76
C LYS A 243 -79.93 -64.20 -2.71
N GLU A 244 -80.62 -63.07 -2.77
CA GLU A 244 -82.08 -62.99 -2.81
C GLU A 244 -82.63 -63.59 -4.12
N ARG A 245 -81.99 -63.29 -5.26
CA ARG A 245 -82.32 -63.92 -6.56
C ARG A 245 -82.13 -65.43 -6.50
N LEU A 246 -81.02 -65.90 -5.93
CA LEU A 246 -80.73 -67.32 -5.76
C LEU A 246 -81.72 -67.99 -4.78
N ALA A 247 -82.16 -67.29 -3.74
CA ALA A 247 -83.19 -67.79 -2.82
C ALA A 247 -84.55 -67.92 -3.53
N LYS A 248 -84.95 -66.91 -4.30
CA LYS A 248 -86.16 -66.95 -5.15
C LYS A 248 -86.09 -68.05 -6.21
N GLU A 249 -84.92 -68.29 -6.77
CA GLU A 249 -84.69 -69.38 -7.73
C GLU A 249 -84.82 -70.75 -7.05
N LYS A 250 -84.20 -70.94 -5.87
CA LYS A 250 -84.36 -72.15 -5.07
C LYS A 250 -85.80 -72.37 -4.59
N GLU A 251 -86.53 -71.31 -4.28
CA GLU A 251 -87.94 -71.37 -3.92
C GLU A 251 -88.81 -71.78 -5.12
N LYS A 252 -88.54 -71.21 -6.31
CA LYS A 252 -89.16 -71.65 -7.58
C LYS A 252 -88.86 -73.12 -7.86
N GLU A 253 -87.62 -73.55 -7.64
CA GLU A 253 -87.21 -74.95 -7.82
C GLU A 253 -87.95 -75.88 -6.83
N ARG A 254 -88.07 -75.49 -5.56
CA ARG A 254 -88.87 -76.20 -4.56
C ARG A 254 -90.35 -76.28 -4.94
N LEU A 255 -90.91 -75.20 -5.50
CA LEU A 255 -92.29 -75.17 -5.97
C LEU A 255 -92.49 -76.11 -7.18
N LEU A 256 -91.51 -76.14 -8.09
CA LEU A 256 -91.48 -77.08 -9.21
C LEU A 256 -91.41 -78.53 -8.73
N GLN A 257 -90.53 -78.84 -7.77
CA GLN A 257 -90.45 -80.16 -7.15
C GLN A 257 -91.71 -80.53 -6.37
N ALA A 258 -92.39 -79.57 -5.73
CA ALA A 258 -93.67 -79.80 -5.06
C ALA A 258 -94.78 -80.11 -6.07
N LYS A 259 -94.86 -79.35 -7.18
CA LYS A 259 -95.78 -79.64 -8.29
C LYS A 259 -95.47 -80.98 -8.96
N GLU A 260 -94.21 -81.33 -9.10
CA GLU A 260 -93.79 -82.63 -9.63
C GLU A 260 -94.17 -83.77 -8.69
N LYS A 261 -93.97 -83.60 -7.37
CA LYS A 261 -94.46 -84.54 -6.36
C LYS A 261 -95.98 -84.65 -6.33
N GLU A 262 -96.70 -83.54 -6.52
CA GLU A 262 -98.16 -83.52 -6.64
C GLU A 262 -98.61 -84.24 -7.93
N ARG A 263 -97.92 -84.06 -9.05
CA ARG A 263 -98.17 -84.82 -10.29
C ARG A 263 -97.90 -86.31 -10.09
N LEU A 264 -96.82 -86.67 -9.41
CA LEU A 264 -96.51 -88.06 -9.04
C LEU A 264 -97.54 -88.63 -8.04
N ALA A 265 -98.10 -87.80 -7.16
CA ALA A 265 -99.17 -88.21 -6.26
C ALA A 265 -100.48 -88.42 -7.03
N LYS A 266 -100.85 -87.51 -7.94
CA LYS A 266 -102.01 -87.65 -8.84
C LYS A 266 -101.85 -88.81 -9.82
N GLU A 267 -100.64 -89.10 -10.25
CA GLU A 267 -100.32 -90.27 -11.08
C GLU A 267 -100.40 -91.56 -10.27
N LYS A 268 -99.90 -91.58 -9.03
CA LYS A 268 -100.10 -92.69 -8.09
C LYS A 268 -101.57 -92.89 -7.70
N GLU A 269 -102.35 -91.82 -7.59
CA GLU A 269 -103.79 -91.87 -7.37
C GLU A 269 -104.52 -92.40 -8.62
N LYS A 270 -104.13 -91.94 -9.82
CA LYS A 270 -104.58 -92.52 -11.10
C LYS A 270 -104.21 -93.99 -11.23
N ALA A 271 -103.02 -94.38 -10.79
CA ALA A 271 -102.56 -95.77 -10.78
C ALA A 271 -103.37 -96.60 -9.77
N ARG A 272 -103.72 -96.04 -8.61
CA ARG A 272 -104.58 -96.69 -7.61
C ARG A 272 -106.02 -96.85 -8.10
N LEU A 273 -106.54 -95.87 -8.85
CA LEU A 273 -107.85 -95.92 -9.50
C LEU A 273 -107.86 -96.88 -10.70
N ALA A 274 -106.73 -97.03 -11.40
CA ALA A 274 -106.53 -98.00 -12.46
C ALA A 274 -106.36 -99.43 -11.90
N GLU A 275 -105.74 -99.59 -10.73
CA GLU A 275 -105.60 -100.86 -10.02
C GLU A 275 -106.93 -101.32 -9.39
N GLN A 276 -107.75 -100.38 -8.88
CA GLN A 276 -109.13 -100.67 -8.48
C GLN A 276 -110.05 -101.01 -9.67
N LYS A 277 -109.84 -100.40 -10.85
CA LYS A 277 -110.54 -100.79 -12.09
C LYS A 277 -110.03 -102.12 -12.68
N ALA A 278 -108.77 -102.48 -12.45
CA ALA A 278 -108.19 -103.76 -12.89
C ALA A 278 -108.64 -104.96 -12.02
N GLN A 279 -109.03 -104.74 -10.77
CA GLN A 279 -109.56 -105.79 -9.90
C GLN A 279 -111.04 -106.18 -10.21
N ALA A 280 -111.74 -105.41 -11.05
CA ALA A 280 -113.14 -105.68 -11.43
C ALA A 280 -113.32 -106.45 -12.76
N ALA A 281 -112.25 -106.74 -13.52
CA ALA A 281 -112.37 -107.19 -14.92
C ALA A 281 -111.67 -108.53 -15.26
N ALA A 282 -111.34 -109.41 -14.30
CA ALA A 282 -110.70 -110.69 -14.59
C ALA A 282 -111.26 -111.89 -13.79
N LYS A 283 -112.54 -112.22 -14.01
CA LYS A 283 -113.16 -113.56 -13.83
C LYS A 283 -113.68 -114.05 -15.20
N LYS A 284 -112.84 -114.73 -16.01
CA LYS A 284 -113.21 -115.76 -17.03
C LYS A 284 -112.00 -116.20 -17.89
N ALA A 285 -111.72 -117.51 -17.90
CA ALA A 285 -110.95 -118.37 -18.84
C ALA A 285 -109.45 -118.02 -19.12
N ALA A 286 -108.39 -118.83 -18.99
CA ALA A 286 -108.05 -120.26 -18.80
C ALA A 286 -107.24 -120.86 -19.99
N ALA A 287 -106.10 -121.50 -19.67
CA ALA A 287 -105.12 -122.29 -20.46
C ALA A 287 -103.99 -121.50 -21.19
N ALA A 288 -102.67 -121.77 -21.07
CA ALA A 288 -101.88 -122.82 -20.41
C ALA A 288 -100.41 -122.38 -20.09
N LYS A 289 -99.90 -122.81 -18.90
CA LYS A 289 -98.50 -123.16 -18.46
C LYS A 289 -97.31 -122.26 -18.90
N LYS A 290 -96.53 -121.53 -18.07
CA LYS A 290 -95.74 -121.80 -16.81
C LYS A 290 -94.66 -122.88 -17.03
N ALA A 291 -93.34 -122.66 -16.94
CA ALA A 291 -92.51 -122.19 -15.81
C ALA A 291 -91.10 -121.78 -16.33
N THR A 292 -90.61 -120.54 -16.20
CA THR A 292 -89.88 -119.88 -15.08
C THR A 292 -88.45 -120.37 -14.80
N ALA A 293 -87.47 -119.50 -15.05
CA ALA A 293 -86.51 -118.94 -14.07
C ALA A 293 -85.30 -118.35 -14.83
N LYS A 294 -84.59 -117.30 -14.43
CA LYS A 294 -84.73 -116.22 -13.44
C LYS A 294 -83.49 -115.35 -13.65
N LYS A 295 -83.65 -114.04 -13.41
CA LYS A 295 -82.64 -113.05 -12.99
C LYS A 295 -81.65 -112.46 -14.02
N ALA A 296 -81.96 -111.20 -14.34
CA ALA A 296 -81.20 -109.99 -13.98
C ALA A 296 -79.88 -109.68 -14.73
N SER A 297 -80.00 -108.74 -15.66
CA SER A 297 -79.00 -107.72 -15.99
C SER A 297 -79.81 -106.41 -16.22
N LYS A 298 -79.34 -105.17 -16.06
CA LYS A 298 -78.01 -104.61 -15.88
C LYS A 298 -78.21 -103.16 -15.41
N ALA A 299 -77.45 -102.73 -14.42
CA ALA A 299 -77.17 -101.32 -14.11
C ALA A 299 -75.64 -101.10 -14.33
N PRO A 300 -75.07 -99.91 -14.12
CA PRO A 300 -74.76 -98.97 -15.20
C PRO A 300 -73.26 -98.57 -15.29
N ALA A 301 -72.98 -97.59 -16.14
CA ALA A 301 -71.82 -96.67 -16.15
C ALA A 301 -70.45 -97.24 -16.58
N LYS A 302 -69.97 -96.97 -17.81
CA LYS A 302 -69.16 -95.79 -18.25
C LYS A 302 -67.97 -95.52 -17.30
N LYS A 303 -66.76 -96.05 -17.56
CA LYS A 303 -65.76 -95.69 -18.59
C LYS A 303 -65.27 -94.23 -18.39
N ALA A 304 -64.20 -93.98 -17.64
CA ALA A 304 -62.77 -94.19 -17.93
C ALA A 304 -62.17 -93.20 -18.93
N THR A 305 -60.86 -92.95 -18.72
CA THR A 305 -59.83 -92.41 -19.63
C THR A 305 -59.69 -90.90 -19.72
N LYS A 306 -58.52 -90.30 -19.94
CA LYS A 306 -57.08 -90.61 -19.83
C LYS A 306 -56.40 -89.32 -20.36
N ALA A 307 -55.24 -88.94 -19.84
CA ALA A 307 -54.35 -87.93 -20.44
C ALA A 307 -53.81 -88.41 -21.82
N PRO A 308 -52.80 -87.80 -22.48
CA PRO A 308 -52.23 -86.42 -22.55
C PRO A 308 -51.98 -85.96 -24.03
N ALA A 309 -51.35 -84.78 -24.25
CA ALA A 309 -50.49 -84.35 -25.40
C ALA A 309 -50.68 -82.82 -25.62
N LYS A 310 -49.71 -81.89 -25.68
CA LYS A 310 -48.35 -81.78 -26.26
C LYS A 310 -48.34 -81.70 -27.80
N LYS A 311 -48.17 -80.48 -28.35
CA LYS A 311 -47.26 -80.08 -29.47
C LYS A 311 -47.65 -78.70 -30.02
N ALA A 312 -46.70 -77.76 -30.10
CA ALA A 312 -46.01 -77.31 -31.34
C ALA A 312 -46.70 -76.08 -31.95
N ALA A 313 -46.06 -75.12 -32.61
CA ALA A 313 -44.67 -74.77 -32.84
C ALA A 313 -44.64 -73.38 -33.53
N LYS A 314 -43.45 -72.77 -33.53
CA LYS A 314 -42.85 -71.98 -34.61
C LYS A 314 -43.26 -70.50 -34.80
N ALA A 315 -42.20 -69.69 -34.84
CA ALA A 315 -42.08 -68.32 -35.34
C ALA A 315 -42.57 -68.17 -36.80
N PRO A 316 -42.75 -66.94 -37.32
CA PRO A 316 -41.61 -66.20 -37.86
C PRO A 316 -41.67 -64.66 -37.71
N ALA A 317 -40.65 -64.04 -38.30
CA ALA A 317 -40.18 -62.68 -38.21
C ALA A 317 -41.07 -61.55 -38.78
N LYS A 318 -40.57 -60.32 -38.52
CA LYS A 318 -40.57 -59.09 -39.35
C LYS A 318 -41.75 -58.10 -39.23
N LYS A 319 -41.41 -56.92 -38.67
CA LYS A 319 -41.24 -55.62 -39.38
C LYS A 319 -42.19 -54.46 -38.97
N ALA A 320 -41.54 -53.43 -38.41
CA ALA A 320 -41.74 -51.96 -38.49
C ALA A 320 -43.07 -51.36 -37.97
N ALA A 321 -43.14 -50.14 -37.41
CA ALA A 321 -42.27 -48.94 -37.38
C ALA A 321 -42.50 -48.20 -36.02
N ALA A 322 -41.69 -47.28 -35.50
CA ALA A 322 -41.24 -46.03 -36.14
C ALA A 322 -40.11 -45.29 -35.36
N LYS A 323 -39.16 -44.76 -36.16
CA LYS A 323 -38.41 -43.46 -36.09
C LYS A 323 -37.47 -43.17 -34.88
N THR A 324 -36.25 -42.62 -35.01
CA THR A 324 -35.37 -42.12 -36.10
C THR A 324 -33.95 -41.90 -35.54
N ALA A 325 -32.93 -41.99 -36.40
CA ALA A 325 -31.49 -41.75 -36.15
C ALA A 325 -31.15 -40.23 -36.03
N THR A 326 -29.95 -39.71 -35.68
CA THR A 326 -28.57 -39.95 -36.17
C THR A 326 -27.54 -39.09 -35.39
N LYS A 327 -26.25 -39.51 -35.48
CA LYS A 327 -24.97 -38.72 -35.60
C LYS A 327 -24.15 -38.37 -34.34
N ALA A 328 -23.06 -39.13 -34.14
CA ALA A 328 -21.62 -38.78 -34.30
C ALA A 328 -20.99 -37.50 -33.67
N PRO A 329 -19.63 -37.45 -33.49
CA PRO A 329 -18.95 -37.04 -32.25
C PRO A 329 -17.92 -35.88 -32.40
N ALA A 330 -17.32 -35.40 -31.29
CA ALA A 330 -15.93 -34.87 -31.18
C ALA A 330 -15.66 -34.43 -29.71
N LYS A 331 -14.64 -34.94 -28.99
CA LYS A 331 -13.19 -34.57 -29.00
C LYS A 331 -13.00 -33.09 -28.58
N THR A 332 -12.14 -32.69 -27.62
CA THR A 332 -10.78 -33.16 -27.33
C THR A 332 -10.19 -32.47 -26.07
N ALA A 333 -9.25 -33.19 -25.42
CA ALA A 333 -7.94 -32.77 -24.85
C ALA A 333 -7.88 -31.62 -23.80
N THR A 334 -7.48 -31.82 -22.54
CA THR A 334 -6.20 -32.28 -21.91
C THR A 334 -5.02 -31.30 -21.90
N ALA A 335 -4.37 -31.26 -20.73
CA ALA A 335 -3.03 -30.76 -20.36
C ALA A 335 -2.90 -29.24 -20.14
N LYS A 336 -2.67 -28.72 -18.91
CA LYS A 336 -1.60 -28.94 -17.89
C LYS A 336 -0.24 -28.37 -18.33
N LYS A 337 0.16 -27.22 -17.77
CA LYS A 337 1.40 -26.98 -16.97
C LYS A 337 1.75 -25.48 -16.87
N THR A 338 2.29 -25.12 -15.71
CA THR A 338 3.21 -23.99 -15.37
C THR A 338 4.49 -24.01 -16.27
N PRO A 339 5.52 -23.10 -16.22
CA PRO A 339 5.88 -22.06 -15.22
C PRO A 339 6.55 -20.74 -15.77
N ALA A 340 6.97 -19.88 -14.82
CA ALA A 340 8.19 -19.02 -14.80
C ALA A 340 8.33 -17.68 -15.60
N LYS A 341 8.54 -16.61 -14.81
CA LYS A 341 9.62 -15.58 -14.82
C LYS A 341 10.04 -14.94 -16.17
N LYS A 342 9.89 -13.61 -16.28
CA LYS A 342 10.83 -12.68 -16.96
C LYS A 342 10.56 -11.21 -16.58
N THR A 343 11.64 -10.49 -16.25
CA THR A 343 11.75 -9.01 -16.20
C THR A 343 11.63 -8.41 -17.60
N PRO A 344 11.31 -7.10 -17.74
CA PRO A 344 12.36 -6.17 -18.18
C PRO A 344 12.23 -4.68 -17.75
N ALA A 345 13.42 -4.06 -17.55
CA ALA A 345 13.91 -2.76 -18.02
C ALA A 345 13.09 -1.44 -17.89
N LYS A 346 13.60 -0.57 -16.99
CA LYS A 346 14.15 0.78 -17.22
C LYS A 346 13.79 1.51 -18.53
N LYS A 347 13.05 2.62 -18.42
CA LYS A 347 13.14 3.80 -19.31
C LYS A 347 12.93 5.11 -18.54
N THR A 348 13.93 5.99 -18.61
CA THR A 348 13.86 7.42 -18.34
C THR A 348 13.22 8.15 -19.53
N PRO A 349 12.67 9.36 -19.32
CA PRO A 349 13.03 10.44 -20.23
C PRO A 349 13.29 11.78 -19.52
N ALA A 350 13.95 12.64 -20.31
CA ALA A 350 14.84 13.70 -19.90
C ALA A 350 14.21 15.06 -19.62
N LYS A 351 14.93 15.79 -18.76
CA LYS A 351 15.24 17.23 -18.76
C LYS A 351 14.83 18.01 -20.03
N LYS A 352 13.99 19.04 -19.85
CA LYS A 352 13.86 20.17 -20.78
C LYS A 352 14.17 21.47 -20.03
N THR A 353 15.21 22.15 -20.50
CA THR A 353 15.66 23.49 -20.11
C THR A 353 15.19 24.50 -21.15
N ALA A 354 14.58 25.59 -20.70
CA ALA A 354 14.49 26.92 -21.33
C ALA A 354 14.01 27.85 -20.21
N GLY A 355 14.50 29.06 -19.96
CA GLY A 355 15.09 30.05 -20.85
C GLY A 355 14.47 31.40 -20.42
N LYS A 356 15.32 32.27 -19.88
CA LYS A 356 15.06 33.53 -19.17
C LYS A 356 14.45 34.63 -20.07
N LYS A 357 13.45 35.39 -19.60
CA LYS A 357 13.29 36.82 -19.94
C LYS A 357 12.46 37.56 -18.87
N ALA A 358 12.87 38.80 -18.59
CA ALA A 358 12.46 39.63 -17.47
C ALA A 358 11.48 40.76 -17.85
N THR A 359 10.95 41.38 -16.79
CA THR A 359 10.37 42.74 -16.60
C THR A 359 8.97 43.08 -17.12
N ALA A 360 8.04 43.42 -16.19
CA ALA A 360 7.55 44.79 -16.00
C ALA A 360 6.59 44.94 -14.78
N LYS A 361 6.88 45.98 -13.97
CA LYS A 361 6.08 46.77 -12.99
C LYS A 361 4.60 46.44 -12.72
N LYS A 362 4.23 46.37 -11.42
CA LYS A 362 3.22 47.28 -10.80
C LYS A 362 3.25 47.21 -9.25
N ALA A 363 3.46 48.36 -8.59
CA ALA A 363 3.11 48.63 -7.18
C ALA A 363 1.71 49.30 -7.15
N PRO A 364 0.93 49.31 -6.05
CA PRO A 364 1.17 50.14 -4.84
C PRO A 364 0.70 49.42 -3.54
N ALA A 365 0.67 49.91 -2.29
CA ALA A 365 0.77 51.23 -1.66
C ALA A 365 1.21 51.06 -0.19
N ARG A 366 1.94 52.06 0.34
CA ARG A 366 2.21 52.27 1.76
C ARG A 366 0.95 52.75 2.50
N LYS A 367 0.75 52.32 3.75
CA LYS A 367 0.04 53.10 4.78
C LYS A 367 0.98 53.36 5.96
N VAL A 368 1.30 54.62 6.14
CA VAL A 368 1.88 55.22 7.35
C VAL A 368 0.74 55.99 8.00
N THR A 369 0.47 55.78 9.29
CA THR A 369 -0.31 56.73 10.09
C THR A 369 0.44 57.03 11.38
N LYS A 370 0.72 58.32 11.54
CA LYS A 370 1.40 59.00 12.62
C LYS A 370 0.39 59.35 13.74
N ALA A 371 0.89 59.43 14.97
CA ALA A 371 0.21 59.79 16.22
C ALA A 371 -0.53 61.15 16.19
N PRO A 372 -1.23 61.48 17.30
CA PRO A 372 -0.79 62.66 18.05
C PRO A 372 -0.74 62.48 19.57
N ALA A 373 0.08 63.32 20.21
CA ALA A 373 0.37 63.39 21.64
C ALA A 373 -0.30 64.59 22.33
N LYS A 374 -0.52 64.49 23.66
CA LYS A 374 -0.54 65.53 24.73
C LYS A 374 -1.01 64.85 26.05
N LYS A 375 -0.61 65.16 27.30
CA LYS A 375 0.41 66.03 27.93
C LYS A 375 0.43 65.72 29.46
N ALA A 376 1.64 65.58 30.02
CA ALA A 376 2.18 65.85 31.39
C ALA A 376 1.37 65.78 32.72
N ALA A 377 2.00 65.13 33.73
CA ALA A 377 2.34 65.62 35.10
C ALA A 377 3.06 64.46 35.87
N ALA A 378 4.34 64.50 36.26
CA ALA A 378 5.07 65.26 37.29
C ALA A 378 5.01 64.68 38.74
N ALA A 379 6.20 64.62 39.38
CA ALA A 379 6.54 64.34 40.79
C ALA A 379 6.77 62.86 41.21
N LYS A 380 7.73 62.45 42.05
CA LYS A 380 8.89 63.08 42.74
C LYS A 380 9.74 61.91 43.32
N LYS A 381 11.07 62.07 43.36
CA LYS A 381 12.04 61.26 44.16
C LYS A 381 12.22 61.92 45.56
N PRO A 382 12.61 61.18 46.61
CA PRO A 382 14.00 61.26 47.13
C PRO A 382 14.52 59.87 47.61
N ALA A 383 15.80 59.46 47.50
CA ALA A 383 17.07 59.92 48.09
C ALA A 383 17.31 59.56 49.58
N ALA A 384 18.18 58.54 49.76
CA ALA A 384 19.25 58.35 50.77
C ALA A 384 18.99 58.26 52.30
N LYS A 385 19.46 57.16 52.92
CA LYS A 385 20.26 57.09 54.18
C LYS A 385 20.68 55.63 54.46
N LYS A 386 21.97 55.29 54.29
CA LYS A 386 23.02 55.11 55.34
C LYS A 386 22.63 54.17 56.50
N THR A 387 23.39 53.06 56.57
CA THR A 387 23.56 52.09 57.66
C THR A 387 23.89 52.72 59.01
N PRO A 388 23.63 52.00 60.11
CA PRO A 388 24.73 51.71 61.03
C PRO A 388 24.80 50.24 61.46
N ALA A 389 26.04 49.80 61.68
CA ALA A 389 26.41 48.56 62.33
C ALA A 389 25.85 48.48 63.76
N LYS A 390 25.41 47.29 64.18
CA LYS A 390 25.31 46.96 65.62
C LYS A 390 25.79 45.53 65.88
N LYS A 391 26.82 45.51 66.73
CA LYS A 391 27.49 44.42 67.43
C LYS A 391 26.52 43.68 68.36
N GLY A 392 26.61 42.35 68.46
CA GLY A 392 26.12 41.64 69.66
C GLY A 392 25.72 40.18 69.47
N ARG A 393 26.56 39.28 70.04
CA ARG A 393 26.30 37.96 70.65
C ARG A 393 25.51 36.93 69.80
N ARG A 394 25.98 35.70 69.66
CA ARG A 394 26.46 34.80 70.72
C ARG A 394 27.20 33.63 70.10
#